data_AF-A0A7H4PPU4-F1
#
_entry.id   AF-A0A7H4PPU4-F1
#
_cell.length_a   1.000
_cell.length_b   1.000
_cell.length_c   1.000
_cell.angle_alpha   90.00
_cell.angle_beta   90.00
_cell.angle_gamma   90.00
#
_symmetry.space_group_name_H-M   'P 1'
#
loop_
_entity.id
_entity.type
_entity.pdbx_description
1 polymer ?
#
loop_
_entity_poly.entity_id
_entity_poly.type
_entity_poly.pdbx_seq_one_letter_code
_entity_poly.pdbx_strand_id
1 'polypeptide(L)'
;MASALAAKACHDIVPEGKIGNMLLGGLMYPLSCKPDDIFETLQQNRSWQFFGDVQCRGAYPGYMLRYFRDNGISLEIADADREALKETVDFISFSYYMTGCVTADEELNKKSRGNILSMVPNPHLASSEWGWQIDPLGLRTLLNVLWDRYQKPLFIVENGLGAKDKVEADGSINDDYRISYLNDHLVQAREAIEDGVELMGYTSWDLSTW
;
A
#
# COMPACT_ATOMS: atom_id res chain seq x y z
N MET A 1 15.64 8.50 8.85
CA MET A 1 16.61 8.40 9.96
C MET A 1 16.01 7.74 11.20
N ALA A 2 15.02 8.34 11.88
CA ALA A 2 14.48 7.78 13.14
C ALA A 2 14.07 6.30 13.05
N SER A 3 13.34 5.92 12.00
CA SER A 3 12.97 4.51 11.73
C SER A 3 14.18 3.59 11.58
N ALA A 4 15.25 4.01 10.91
CA ALA A 4 16.44 3.21 10.71
C ALA A 4 17.24 3.03 12.02
N LEU A 5 17.32 4.09 12.85
CA LEU A 5 17.89 3.99 14.19
C LEU A 5 17.06 3.10 15.11
N ALA A 6 15.74 3.09 14.97
CA ALA A 6 14.87 2.17 15.69
C ALA A 6 15.06 0.72 15.23
N ALA A 7 15.28 0.49 13.92
CA ALA A 7 15.61 -0.83 13.40
C ALA A 7 16.92 -1.35 13.99
N LYS A 8 17.96 -0.51 13.95
CA LYS A 8 19.23 -0.80 14.61
C LYS A 8 19.07 -1.14 16.09
N ALA A 9 18.34 -0.30 16.84
CA ALA A 9 18.12 -0.52 18.26
C ALA A 9 17.34 -1.82 18.53
N CYS A 10 16.38 -2.18 17.66
CA CYS A 10 15.66 -3.45 17.76
C CYS A 10 16.62 -4.64 17.67
N HIS A 11 17.50 -4.65 16.66
CA HIS A 11 18.47 -5.72 16.47
C HIS A 11 19.54 -5.77 17.58
N ASP A 12 19.94 -4.61 18.11
CA ASP A 12 20.91 -4.52 19.21
C ASP A 12 20.31 -5.01 20.55
N ILE A 13 19.02 -4.76 20.80
CA ILE A 13 18.34 -5.07 22.08
C ILE A 13 17.68 -6.46 22.07
N VAL A 14 17.14 -6.87 20.92
CA VAL A 14 16.38 -8.12 20.74
C VAL A 14 16.97 -8.85 19.53
N PRO A 15 17.93 -9.77 19.72
CA PRO A 15 18.65 -10.41 18.61
C PRO A 15 17.76 -11.13 17.58
N GLU A 16 16.65 -11.71 18.01
CA GLU A 16 15.66 -12.38 17.14
C GLU A 16 14.49 -11.45 16.75
N GLY A 17 14.54 -10.19 17.17
CA GLY A 17 13.53 -9.19 16.90
C GLY A 17 13.42 -8.90 15.42
N LYS A 18 12.18 -8.77 14.93
CA LYS A 18 11.88 -8.34 13.57
C LYS A 18 11.14 -7.01 13.63
N ILE A 19 11.59 -6.05 12.82
CA ILE A 19 10.99 -4.72 12.75
C ILE A 19 10.66 -4.36 11.30
N GLY A 20 9.40 -3.95 11.09
CA GLY A 20 8.87 -3.58 9.79
C GLY A 20 8.66 -2.07 9.66
N ASN A 21 8.42 -1.62 8.43
CA ASN A 21 7.78 -0.33 8.17
C ASN A 21 6.25 -0.49 8.15
N MET A 22 5.53 0.60 7.91
CA MET A 22 4.11 0.56 7.54
C MET A 22 3.91 1.43 6.30
N LEU A 23 3.45 0.81 5.21
CA LEU A 23 3.13 1.50 3.96
C LEU A 23 1.62 1.59 3.78
N LEU A 24 1.16 2.69 3.18
CA LEU A 24 -0.14 2.69 2.54
C LEU A 24 -0.05 1.81 1.29
N GLY A 25 -0.69 0.65 1.31
CA GLY A 25 -0.73 -0.29 0.19
C GLY A 25 -1.81 0.10 -0.82
N GLY A 26 -1.66 1.30 -1.39
CA GLY A 26 -2.39 1.70 -2.57
C GLY A 26 -1.67 1.19 -3.83
N LEU A 27 -2.44 0.83 -4.85
CA LEU A 27 -1.92 0.51 -6.18
C LEU A 27 -2.72 1.28 -7.24
N MET A 28 -2.00 2.01 -8.09
CA MET A 28 -2.58 2.72 -9.22
C MET A 28 -2.47 1.90 -10.50
N TYR A 29 -3.57 1.87 -11.24
CA TYR A 29 -3.67 1.32 -12.58
C TYR A 29 -3.74 2.44 -13.63
N PRO A 30 -3.27 2.19 -14.86
CA PRO A 30 -3.52 3.12 -15.94
C PRO A 30 -4.99 3.05 -16.35
N LEU A 31 -5.62 4.22 -16.56
CA LEU A 31 -7.00 4.28 -17.07
C LEU A 31 -7.11 3.75 -18.51
N SER A 32 -6.03 3.88 -19.30
CA SER A 32 -5.97 3.38 -20.67
C SER A 32 -4.55 2.94 -21.05
N CYS A 33 -4.41 2.31 -22.22
CA CYS A 33 -3.11 1.91 -22.77
C CYS A 33 -2.32 3.07 -23.43
N LYS A 34 -2.77 4.33 -23.27
CA LYS A 34 -2.01 5.50 -23.76
C LYS A 34 -0.65 5.53 -23.07
N PRO A 35 0.46 5.74 -23.80
CA PRO A 35 1.80 5.80 -23.21
C PRO A 35 1.91 6.79 -22.04
N ASP A 36 1.21 7.93 -22.13
CA ASP A 36 1.21 8.95 -21.08
C ASP A 36 0.50 8.46 -19.81
N ASP A 37 -0.61 7.70 -19.93
CA ASP A 37 -1.29 7.09 -18.78
C ASP A 37 -0.41 6.01 -18.13
N ILE A 38 0.30 5.22 -18.94
CA ILE A 38 1.26 4.21 -18.45
C ILE A 38 2.37 4.90 -17.64
N PHE A 39 2.96 5.96 -18.19
CA PHE A 39 4.05 6.66 -17.53
C PHE A 39 3.58 7.41 -16.27
N GLU A 40 2.42 8.06 -16.32
CA GLU A 40 1.84 8.74 -15.15
C GLU A 40 1.54 7.74 -14.03
N THR A 41 1.02 6.55 -14.36
CA THR A 41 0.79 5.47 -13.39
C THR A 41 2.09 5.04 -12.70
N LEU A 42 3.18 4.89 -13.45
CA LEU A 42 4.50 4.58 -12.89
C LEU A 42 4.96 5.68 -11.92
N GLN A 43 4.73 6.95 -12.27
CA GLN A 43 5.13 8.09 -11.44
C GLN A 43 4.31 8.17 -10.15
N GLN A 44 3.00 7.96 -10.23
CA GLN A 44 2.11 7.96 -9.05
C GLN A 44 2.45 6.82 -8.10
N ASN A 45 2.61 5.59 -8.61
CA ASN A 45 3.03 4.46 -7.78
C ASN A 45 4.41 4.68 -7.13
N ARG A 46 5.37 5.27 -7.86
CA ARG A 46 6.69 5.65 -7.31
C ARG A 46 6.60 6.65 -6.16
N SER A 47 5.62 7.55 -6.17
CA SER A 47 5.43 8.53 -5.11
C SER A 47 5.07 7.87 -3.77
N TRP A 48 4.26 6.80 -3.81
CA TRP A 48 3.91 6.01 -2.63
C TRP A 48 5.03 5.05 -2.25
N GLN A 49 5.62 4.38 -3.23
CA GLN A 49 6.71 3.43 -3.03
C GLN A 49 7.99 4.09 -2.52
N PHE A 50 8.18 5.40 -2.70
CA PHE A 50 9.36 6.13 -2.27
C PHE A 50 9.71 5.87 -0.79
N PHE A 51 8.72 5.89 0.10
CA PHE A 51 8.94 5.64 1.52
C PHE A 51 9.39 4.20 1.79
N GLY A 52 8.88 3.24 1.01
CA GLY A 52 9.32 1.85 1.02
C GLY A 52 10.74 1.71 0.48
N ASP A 53 11.08 2.36 -0.64
CA ASP A 53 12.42 2.34 -1.22
C ASP A 53 13.48 2.79 -0.20
N VAL A 54 13.23 3.89 0.51
CA VAL A 54 14.17 4.38 1.53
C VAL A 54 14.31 3.40 2.69
N GLN A 55 13.20 2.87 3.22
CA GLN A 55 13.21 2.00 4.40
C GLN A 55 13.70 0.57 4.11
N CYS A 56 13.49 0.07 2.88
CA CYS A 56 13.83 -1.29 2.48
C CYS A 56 15.18 -1.40 1.78
N ARG A 57 15.65 -0.32 1.13
CA ARG A 57 16.91 -0.31 0.35
C ARG A 57 17.96 0.65 0.91
N GLY A 58 17.60 1.47 1.90
CA GLY A 58 18.52 2.32 2.65
C GLY A 58 19.09 3.50 1.89
N ALA A 59 18.44 3.93 0.80
CA ALA A 59 18.87 5.08 0.02
C ALA A 59 17.69 5.77 -0.66
N TYR A 60 17.86 7.07 -0.93
CA TYR A 60 16.90 7.82 -1.75
C TYR A 60 16.96 7.34 -3.20
N PRO A 61 15.82 6.97 -3.81
CA PRO A 61 15.80 6.55 -5.19
C PRO A 61 16.03 7.74 -6.12
N GLY A 62 16.71 7.50 -7.25
CA GLY A 62 17.09 8.56 -8.19
C GLY A 62 15.93 9.38 -8.76
N TYR A 63 14.74 8.77 -8.91
CA TYR A 63 13.55 9.48 -9.38
C TYR A 63 13.08 10.55 -8.38
N MET A 64 13.22 10.32 -7.07
CA MET A 64 12.90 11.33 -6.06
C MET A 64 13.97 12.40 -5.96
N LEU A 65 15.24 12.05 -6.12
CA LEU A 65 16.32 13.05 -6.17
C LEU A 65 16.11 14.02 -7.34
N ARG A 66 15.68 13.51 -8.50
CA ARG A 66 15.26 14.34 -9.62
C ARG A 66 14.05 15.20 -9.26
N TYR A 67 13.01 14.62 -8.66
CA TYR A 67 11.83 15.37 -8.24
C TYR A 67 12.20 16.54 -7.32
N PHE A 68 13.04 16.31 -6.30
CA PHE A 68 13.47 17.36 -5.38
C PHE A 68 14.20 18.48 -6.11
N ARG A 69 15.18 18.15 -6.96
CA ARG A 69 15.91 19.12 -7.77
C ARG A 69 14.97 19.94 -8.66
N ASP A 70 14.08 19.27 -9.40
CA ASP A 70 13.19 19.91 -10.37
C ASP A 70 12.14 20.82 -9.68
N ASN A 71 11.87 20.61 -8.38
CA ASN A 71 10.97 21.44 -7.57
C ASN A 71 11.70 22.40 -6.60
N GLY A 72 13.03 22.54 -6.71
CA GLY A 72 13.81 23.43 -5.82
C GLY A 72 13.81 23.00 -4.35
N ILE A 73 13.54 21.73 -4.07
CA ILE A 73 13.58 21.15 -2.73
C ILE A 73 15.02 20.74 -2.43
N SER A 74 15.63 21.39 -1.44
CA SER A 74 16.95 21.03 -0.94
C SER A 74 16.82 20.23 0.35
N LEU A 75 17.53 19.11 0.44
CA LEU A 75 17.62 18.30 1.66
C LEU A 75 19.05 18.37 2.18
N GLU A 76 19.19 18.73 3.45
CA GLU A 76 20.44 18.52 4.19
C GLU A 76 20.52 17.04 4.57
N ILE A 77 21.40 16.30 3.90
CA ILE A 77 21.63 14.87 4.15
C ILE A 77 23.09 14.71 4.51
N ALA A 78 23.38 14.60 5.80
CA ALA A 78 24.72 14.36 6.31
C ALA A 78 25.18 12.93 5.98
N ASP A 79 26.49 12.69 5.98
CA ASP A 79 27.03 11.34 5.76
C ASP A 79 26.56 10.35 6.83
N ALA A 80 26.37 10.82 8.06
CA ALA A 80 25.78 10.03 9.14
C ALA A 80 24.33 9.60 8.83
N ASP A 81 23.54 10.43 8.16
CA ASP A 81 22.17 10.06 7.75
C ASP A 81 22.20 8.96 6.71
N ARG A 82 23.14 9.05 5.74
CA ARG A 82 23.31 8.05 4.69
C ARG A 82 23.72 6.71 5.25
N GLU A 83 24.60 6.71 6.26
CA GLU A 83 25.01 5.49 6.94
C GLU A 83 23.85 4.90 7.74
N ALA A 84 23.15 5.74 8.51
CA ALA A 84 22.01 5.29 9.32
C ALA A 84 20.91 4.65 8.46
N LEU A 85 20.64 5.17 7.26
CA LEU A 85 19.61 4.61 6.38
C LEU A 85 19.90 3.18 5.91
N LYS A 86 21.15 2.70 5.96
CA LYS A 86 21.47 1.30 5.62
C LYS A 86 20.89 0.29 6.60
N GLU A 87 20.48 0.73 7.79
CA GLU A 87 19.73 -0.07 8.76
C GLU A 87 18.28 -0.23 8.28
N THR A 88 18.07 -1.16 7.35
CA THR A 88 16.77 -1.41 6.70
C THR A 88 15.85 -2.29 7.52
N VAL A 89 14.54 -2.18 7.27
CA VAL A 89 13.51 -3.02 7.90
C VAL A 89 13.63 -4.50 7.48
N ASP A 90 13.20 -5.41 8.35
CA ASP A 90 13.21 -6.86 8.10
C ASP A 90 12.08 -7.31 7.17
N PHE A 91 10.90 -6.72 7.33
CA PHE A 91 9.69 -7.03 6.59
C PHE A 91 8.93 -5.74 6.22
N ILE A 92 7.99 -5.86 5.30
CA ILE A 92 7.15 -4.76 4.85
C ILE A 92 5.75 -5.00 5.37
N SER A 93 5.26 -4.13 6.25
CA SER A 93 3.85 -4.12 6.58
C SER A 93 3.11 -3.07 5.78
N PHE A 94 1.86 -3.37 5.42
CA PHE A 94 1.03 -2.42 4.68
C PHE A 94 -0.46 -2.59 4.96
N SER A 95 -1.19 -1.50 4.76
CA SER A 95 -2.66 -1.51 4.68
C SER A 95 -3.12 -1.70 3.25
N TYR A 96 -4.24 -2.38 3.00
CA TYR A 96 -4.85 -2.49 1.68
C TYR A 96 -6.35 -2.35 1.78
N TYR A 97 -6.97 -1.62 0.86
CA TYR A 97 -8.42 -1.47 0.82
C TYR A 97 -8.98 -1.41 -0.60
N MET A 98 -8.28 -0.70 -1.49
CA MET A 98 -8.71 -0.49 -2.86
C MET A 98 -7.54 -0.14 -3.79
N THR A 99 -7.76 -0.33 -5.08
CA THR A 99 -6.95 0.26 -6.15
C THR A 99 -7.65 1.49 -6.72
N GLY A 100 -6.96 2.22 -7.56
CA GLY A 100 -7.53 3.33 -8.32
C GLY A 100 -6.87 3.46 -9.69
N CYS A 101 -7.50 4.21 -10.60
CA CYS A 101 -6.92 4.51 -11.90
C CYS A 101 -6.26 5.91 -11.94
N VAL A 102 -5.33 6.07 -12.87
CA VAL A 102 -4.65 7.33 -13.18
C VAL A 102 -4.67 7.57 -14.69
N THR A 103 -4.76 8.84 -15.06
CA THR A 103 -4.65 9.29 -16.45
C THR A 103 -3.82 10.56 -16.55
N ALA A 104 -3.20 10.81 -17.70
CA ALA A 104 -2.56 12.07 -18.05
C ALA A 104 -3.57 13.12 -18.56
N ASP A 105 -4.84 12.77 -18.72
CA ASP A 105 -5.90 13.70 -19.10
C ASP A 105 -6.23 14.65 -17.93
N GLU A 106 -5.83 15.91 -18.05
CA GLU A 106 -6.04 16.93 -17.01
C GLU A 106 -7.52 17.18 -16.69
N GLU A 107 -8.42 17.06 -17.66
CA GLU A 107 -9.85 17.32 -17.45
C GLU A 107 -10.50 16.17 -16.66
N LEU A 108 -10.12 14.93 -16.94
CA LEU A 108 -10.54 13.77 -16.14
C LEU A 108 -9.94 13.82 -14.72
N ASN A 109 -8.68 14.24 -14.59
CA ASN A 109 -8.05 14.43 -13.28
C ASN A 109 -8.75 15.50 -12.45
N LYS A 110 -9.08 16.66 -13.04
CA LYS A 110 -9.82 17.74 -12.34
C LYS A 110 -11.17 17.27 -11.81
N LYS A 111 -11.88 16.41 -12.55
CA LYS A 111 -13.16 15.83 -12.12
C LYS A 111 -12.99 14.81 -10.99
N SER A 112 -11.83 14.15 -10.90
CA SER A 112 -11.56 13.09 -9.94
C SER A 112 -10.97 13.58 -8.61
N ARG A 113 -10.45 14.82 -8.55
CA ARG A 113 -9.89 15.48 -7.34
C ARG A 113 -10.86 15.65 -6.16
N GLY A 114 -12.12 15.22 -6.29
CA GLY A 114 -13.12 15.25 -5.23
C GLY A 114 -13.06 14.08 -4.23
N ASN A 115 -12.27 13.03 -4.49
CA ASN A 115 -12.12 11.90 -3.57
C ASN A 115 -10.83 11.99 -2.73
N ILE A 116 -10.80 11.28 -1.61
CA ILE A 116 -9.73 11.36 -0.57
C ILE A 116 -8.34 11.08 -1.15
N LEU A 117 -8.24 10.25 -2.19
CA LEU A 117 -6.97 9.84 -2.80
C LEU A 117 -6.73 10.42 -4.19
N SER A 118 -7.59 11.33 -4.67
CA SER A 118 -7.58 11.89 -6.04
C SER A 118 -7.47 10.84 -7.17
N MET A 119 -8.03 9.66 -6.96
CA MET A 119 -7.98 8.53 -7.91
C MET A 119 -9.11 8.62 -8.94
N VAL A 120 -8.87 8.22 -10.20
CA VAL A 120 -9.96 8.00 -11.16
C VAL A 120 -10.62 6.65 -10.86
N PRO A 121 -11.96 6.54 -10.78
CA PRO A 121 -12.61 5.25 -10.59
C PRO A 121 -12.36 4.32 -11.78
N ASN A 122 -11.99 3.07 -11.49
CA ASN A 122 -11.90 2.00 -12.46
C ASN A 122 -13.32 1.57 -12.90
N PRO A 123 -13.70 1.67 -14.19
CA PRO A 123 -15.03 1.35 -14.66
C PRO A 123 -15.39 -0.15 -14.57
N HIS A 124 -14.42 -1.01 -14.24
CA HIS A 124 -14.58 -2.46 -14.14
C HIS A 124 -14.78 -2.96 -12.70
N LEU A 125 -14.68 -2.09 -11.71
CA LEU A 125 -14.81 -2.45 -10.30
C LEU A 125 -16.12 -1.95 -9.71
N ALA A 126 -16.74 -2.78 -8.87
CA ALA A 126 -17.84 -2.36 -8.02
C ALA A 126 -17.32 -1.43 -6.91
N SER A 127 -18.21 -0.60 -6.38
CA SER A 127 -17.93 0.27 -5.24
C SER A 127 -18.82 -0.08 -4.06
N SER A 128 -18.29 0.05 -2.85
CA SER A 128 -19.05 0.04 -1.61
C SER A 128 -20.00 1.24 -1.53
N GLU A 129 -20.90 1.25 -0.54
CA GLU A 129 -21.80 2.38 -0.25
C GLU A 129 -21.06 3.70 0.01
N TRP A 130 -19.81 3.62 0.47
CA TRP A 130 -18.94 4.77 0.71
C TRP A 130 -18.13 5.20 -0.52
N GLY A 131 -18.35 4.57 -1.67
CA GLY A 131 -17.67 4.88 -2.94
C GLY A 131 -16.27 4.28 -3.07
N TRP A 132 -15.83 3.43 -2.13
CA TRP A 132 -14.54 2.74 -2.22
C TRP A 132 -14.63 1.56 -3.17
N GLN A 133 -13.71 1.43 -4.11
CA GLN A 133 -13.71 0.34 -5.07
C GLN A 133 -13.26 -0.96 -4.41
N ILE A 134 -13.97 -2.05 -4.70
CA ILE A 134 -13.67 -3.38 -4.14
C ILE A 134 -12.84 -4.15 -5.17
N ASP A 135 -11.58 -4.40 -4.84
CA ASP A 135 -10.63 -5.06 -5.73
C ASP A 135 -9.77 -6.11 -5.01
N PRO A 136 -10.27 -7.34 -4.85
CA PRO A 136 -9.49 -8.40 -4.23
C PRO A 136 -8.26 -8.78 -5.07
N LEU A 137 -8.35 -8.75 -6.40
CA LEU A 137 -7.22 -9.09 -7.28
C LEU A 137 -6.11 -8.04 -7.19
N GLY A 138 -6.47 -6.78 -6.91
CA GLY A 138 -5.51 -5.73 -6.64
C GLY A 138 -4.62 -6.00 -5.42
N LEU A 139 -5.10 -6.72 -4.40
CA LEU A 139 -4.28 -7.15 -3.27
C LEU A 139 -3.18 -8.12 -3.72
N ARG A 140 -3.54 -9.16 -4.50
CA ARG A 140 -2.56 -10.09 -5.09
C ARG A 140 -1.57 -9.37 -5.97
N THR A 141 -2.04 -8.40 -6.76
CA THR A 141 -1.17 -7.61 -7.63
C THR A 141 -0.17 -6.80 -6.81
N LEU A 142 -0.61 -6.13 -5.74
CA LEU A 142 0.26 -5.37 -4.86
C LEU A 142 1.28 -6.26 -4.15
N LEU A 143 0.84 -7.42 -3.63
CA LEU A 143 1.72 -8.40 -2.98
C LEU A 143 2.88 -8.81 -3.91
N ASN A 144 2.57 -9.17 -5.16
CA ASN A 144 3.59 -9.50 -6.16
C ASN A 144 4.50 -8.29 -6.46
N VAL A 145 3.94 -7.10 -6.66
CA VAL A 145 4.73 -5.87 -6.91
C VAL A 145 5.71 -5.57 -5.78
N LEU A 146 5.27 -5.68 -4.51
CA LEU A 146 6.13 -5.43 -3.35
C LEU A 146 7.19 -6.52 -3.20
N TRP A 147 6.81 -7.79 -3.37
CA TRP A 147 7.73 -8.91 -3.31
C TRP A 147 8.82 -8.81 -4.37
N ASP A 148 8.45 -8.68 -5.65
CA ASP A 148 9.40 -8.58 -6.76
C ASP A 148 10.34 -7.38 -6.61
N ARG A 149 9.83 -6.28 -6.05
CA ARG A 149 10.62 -5.06 -5.86
C ARG A 149 11.63 -5.17 -4.72
N TYR A 150 11.25 -5.77 -3.60
CA TYR A 150 12.01 -5.66 -2.35
C TYR A 150 12.60 -6.98 -1.85
N GLN A 151 12.02 -8.12 -2.23
CA GLN A 151 12.43 -9.46 -1.78
C GLN A 151 12.55 -9.52 -0.25
N LYS A 152 11.56 -8.95 0.44
CA LYS A 152 11.41 -8.95 1.89
C LYS A 152 10.02 -9.49 2.25
N PRO A 153 9.88 -10.25 3.35
CA PRO A 153 8.58 -10.76 3.78
C PRO A 153 7.55 -9.65 3.91
N LEU A 154 6.30 -9.96 3.60
CA LEU A 154 5.19 -9.03 3.61
C LEU A 154 4.26 -9.33 4.79
N PHE A 155 3.60 -8.32 5.33
CA PHE A 155 2.62 -8.48 6.40
C PHE A 155 1.43 -7.55 6.15
N ILE A 156 0.26 -8.11 5.85
CA ILE A 156 -0.97 -7.32 5.73
C ILE A 156 -1.42 -6.97 7.15
N VAL A 157 -1.26 -5.70 7.52
CA VAL A 157 -1.58 -5.24 8.89
C VAL A 157 -2.94 -4.56 8.99
N GLU A 158 -3.53 -4.16 7.85
CA GLU A 158 -4.89 -3.64 7.79
C GLU A 158 -5.54 -4.03 6.46
N ASN A 159 -6.67 -4.74 6.52
CA ASN A 159 -7.60 -4.89 5.39
C ASN A 159 -9.00 -5.18 5.94
N GLY A 160 -10.02 -4.52 5.40
CA GLY A 160 -11.38 -4.68 5.89
C GLY A 160 -12.38 -3.80 5.18
N LEU A 161 -13.65 -3.93 5.55
CA LEU A 161 -14.76 -3.20 4.96
C LEU A 161 -15.57 -2.49 6.03
N GLY A 162 -15.55 -1.16 5.95
CA GLY A 162 -16.49 -0.30 6.68
C GLY A 162 -17.85 -0.31 6.00
N ALA A 163 -18.90 -0.66 6.73
CA ALA A 163 -20.28 -0.70 6.28
C ALA A 163 -21.22 -0.41 7.46
N LYS A 164 -22.48 -0.04 7.17
CA LYS A 164 -23.48 0.17 8.21
C LYS A 164 -24.09 -1.16 8.61
N ASP A 165 -23.69 -1.68 9.75
CA ASP A 165 -24.28 -2.89 10.33
C ASP A 165 -25.72 -2.62 10.78
N LYS A 166 -26.61 -3.57 10.51
CA LYS A 166 -27.99 -3.55 10.98
C LYS A 166 -28.14 -4.57 12.11
N VAL A 167 -28.55 -4.09 13.28
CA VAL A 167 -28.94 -4.95 14.39
C VAL A 167 -30.37 -5.45 14.14
N GLU A 168 -30.53 -6.76 14.04
CA GLU A 168 -31.81 -7.41 13.85
C GLU A 168 -32.64 -7.44 15.15
N ALA A 169 -33.91 -7.81 15.05
CA ALA A 169 -34.82 -7.81 16.20
C ALA A 169 -34.40 -8.78 17.32
N ASP A 170 -33.62 -9.82 17.00
CA ASP A 170 -33.06 -10.80 17.94
C ASP A 170 -31.67 -10.40 18.47
N GLY A 171 -31.14 -9.24 18.05
CA GLY A 171 -29.82 -8.76 18.41
C GLY A 171 -28.68 -9.28 17.52
N SER A 172 -28.98 -10.11 16.51
CA SER A 172 -27.97 -10.56 15.54
C SER A 172 -27.56 -9.44 14.57
N ILE A 173 -26.37 -9.57 13.98
CA ILE A 173 -25.89 -8.75 12.87
C ILE A 173 -25.56 -9.69 11.73
N ASN A 174 -26.24 -9.53 10.58
CA ASN A 174 -25.97 -10.32 9.38
C ASN A 174 -25.06 -9.51 8.46
N ASP A 175 -23.75 -9.70 8.58
CA ASP A 175 -22.72 -8.94 7.85
C ASP A 175 -22.07 -9.74 6.70
N ASP A 176 -22.88 -10.48 5.94
CA ASP A 176 -22.43 -11.28 4.79
C ASP A 176 -21.58 -10.49 3.77
N TYR A 177 -21.82 -9.17 3.64
CA TYR A 177 -21.00 -8.29 2.80
C TYR A 177 -19.54 -8.22 3.29
N ARG A 178 -19.31 -8.23 4.61
CA ARG A 178 -17.98 -8.18 5.20
C ARG A 178 -17.31 -9.54 5.09
N ILE A 179 -18.06 -10.61 5.31
CA ILE A 179 -17.60 -11.99 5.10
C ILE A 179 -17.15 -12.18 3.64
N SER A 180 -17.97 -11.76 2.67
CA SER A 180 -17.61 -11.84 1.24
C SER A 180 -16.36 -11.03 0.92
N TYR A 181 -16.29 -9.78 1.38
CA TYR A 181 -15.11 -8.93 1.16
C TYR A 181 -13.83 -9.60 1.68
N LEU A 182 -13.83 -10.04 2.94
CA LEU A 182 -12.66 -10.68 3.55
C LEU A 182 -12.32 -12.00 2.86
N ASN A 183 -13.33 -12.80 2.52
CA ASN A 183 -13.11 -14.07 1.81
C ASN A 183 -12.41 -13.85 0.47
N ASP A 184 -12.92 -12.94 -0.36
CA ASP A 184 -12.38 -12.67 -1.68
C ASP A 184 -10.92 -12.18 -1.61
N HIS A 185 -10.59 -11.32 -0.63
CA HIS A 185 -9.23 -10.83 -0.42
C HIS A 185 -8.29 -11.91 0.12
N LEU A 186 -8.74 -12.73 1.08
CA LEU A 186 -7.95 -13.85 1.62
C LEU A 186 -7.67 -14.93 0.57
N VAL A 187 -8.61 -15.19 -0.34
CA VAL A 187 -8.38 -16.06 -1.49
C VAL A 187 -7.23 -15.50 -2.33
N GLN A 188 -7.26 -14.21 -2.68
CA GLN A 188 -6.20 -13.59 -3.47
C GLN A 188 -4.85 -13.51 -2.74
N ALA A 189 -4.85 -13.32 -1.42
CA ALA A 189 -3.64 -13.40 -0.60
C ALA A 189 -3.03 -14.81 -0.62
N ARG A 190 -3.87 -15.86 -0.56
CA ARG A 190 -3.41 -17.25 -0.71
C ARG A 190 -2.82 -17.48 -2.10
N GLU A 191 -3.47 -17.01 -3.15
CA GLU A 191 -2.94 -17.16 -4.51
C GLU A 191 -1.59 -16.43 -4.69
N ALA A 192 -1.37 -15.30 -4.01
CA ALA A 192 -0.06 -14.63 -4.01
C ALA A 192 1.03 -15.47 -3.31
N ILE A 193 0.69 -16.22 -2.26
CA ILE A 193 1.61 -17.18 -1.64
C ILE A 193 2.01 -18.26 -2.66
N GLU A 194 1.05 -18.77 -3.44
CA GLU A 194 1.32 -19.74 -4.51
C GLU A 194 2.16 -19.13 -5.66
N ASP A 195 2.09 -17.81 -5.88
CA ASP A 195 2.99 -17.08 -6.80
C ASP A 195 4.44 -16.99 -6.28
N GLY A 196 4.69 -17.33 -5.01
CA GLY A 196 6.00 -17.29 -4.36
C GLY A 196 6.23 -16.11 -3.42
N VAL A 197 5.18 -15.34 -3.10
CA VAL A 197 5.27 -14.24 -2.12
C VAL A 197 5.37 -14.80 -0.70
N GLU A 198 6.39 -14.35 0.05
CA GLU A 198 6.47 -14.66 1.48
C GLU A 198 5.56 -13.72 2.29
N LEU A 199 4.39 -14.21 2.67
CA LEU A 199 3.41 -13.48 3.48
C LEU A 199 3.42 -14.00 4.92
N MET A 200 3.81 -13.14 5.86
CA MET A 200 3.93 -13.45 7.29
C MET A 200 2.59 -13.62 7.98
N GLY A 201 1.57 -12.91 7.51
CA GLY A 201 0.25 -12.92 8.13
C GLY A 201 -0.70 -11.87 7.57
N TYR A 202 -1.89 -11.87 8.16
CA TYR A 202 -3.01 -10.99 7.82
C TYR A 202 -3.73 -10.58 9.10
N THR A 203 -3.82 -9.29 9.38
CA THR A 203 -4.65 -8.74 10.45
C THR A 203 -5.75 -7.87 9.85
N SER A 204 -7.01 -8.34 9.97
CA SER A 204 -8.18 -7.60 9.50
C SER A 204 -8.40 -6.32 10.29
N TRP A 205 -8.90 -5.28 9.62
CA TRP A 205 -9.33 -4.04 10.24
C TRP A 205 -10.86 -3.99 10.37
N ASP A 206 -11.47 -3.96 11.55
CA ASP A 206 -10.89 -4.02 12.91
C ASP A 206 -11.53 -5.16 13.72
N LEU A 207 -10.94 -5.51 14.86
CA LEU A 207 -11.39 -6.56 15.77
C LEU A 207 -12.66 -6.15 16.55
N SER A 208 -12.96 -4.85 16.67
CA SER A 208 -14.11 -4.37 17.44
C SER A 208 -15.37 -4.23 16.57
N THR A 209 -16.38 -5.06 16.85
CA THR A 209 -17.77 -4.90 16.42
C THR A 209 -18.64 -4.78 17.67
N TRP A 210 -19.52 -3.78 17.72
CA TRP A 210 -20.37 -3.45 18.88
C TRP A 210 -21.38 -4.52 19.23
#